data_AF-A0A285UTQ8-F1
#
_entry.id   AF-A0A285UTQ8-F1
#
_cell.length_a   1.000
_cell.length_b   1.000
_cell.length_c   1.000
_cell.angle_alpha   90.00
_cell.angle_beta   90.00
_cell.angle_gamma   90.00
#
_symmetry.space_group_name_H-M   'P 1'
#
loop_
_entity.id
_entity.type
_entity.pdbx_description
1 polymer ?
#
loop_
_entity_poly.entity_id
_entity_poly.type
_entity_poly.pdbx_seq_one_letter_code
_entity_poly.pdbx_strand_id
1 'polypeptide(L)'
;MTNLNELRHLVENTDQETLQNFVVDLLSEDENLVMRLRLLSNNELTEGDFDQYKKRYQDIVNPNVEKGSFVPYSKARRMEKGLNDFLNTEVTGLVNNKYFEEAFDITKLIFLRINKLRIEDAGGVVSEIMDEIFRVWQAILNSGPRSVAVSMFRWIISRHASLGDATDTDKYLEFLLDNFREPNQMERKLQIAGQQIESLGGEAGLDKAELEKWARFYLELAEQMDDEDKMDAFIEDHLDFFEVRRFAIDRYISNGEYDQAIELLKAGREIHHKPHGLSREYTVQLKELYKIKKNHEAYIEELWLLTTRYDVNNMEPFNELKAQYSDEEWPKKRDEVLKALPEYARLGDYYRNEGMEG
;
A
#
# COMPACT_ATOMS: atom_id res chain seq x y z
N MET A 1 10.45 -3.96 -36.16
CA MET A 1 11.16 -4.45 -34.96
C MET A 1 12.38 -5.20 -35.45
N THR A 2 13.57 -4.63 -35.25
CA THR A 2 14.83 -5.28 -35.63
C THR A 2 15.06 -6.46 -34.70
N ASN A 3 15.40 -7.62 -35.27
CA ASN A 3 15.62 -8.85 -34.51
C ASN A 3 16.89 -8.72 -33.67
N LEU A 4 16.80 -8.95 -32.35
CA LEU A 4 17.94 -8.87 -31.42
C LEU A 4 19.10 -9.79 -31.81
N ASN A 5 18.82 -10.91 -32.48
CA ASN A 5 19.85 -11.83 -32.98
C ASN A 5 20.56 -11.29 -34.23
N GLU A 6 19.85 -10.58 -35.11
CA GLU A 6 20.48 -9.92 -36.27
C GLU A 6 21.39 -8.78 -35.83
N LEU A 7 20.97 -8.01 -34.81
CA LEU A 7 21.80 -6.94 -34.24
C LEU A 7 23.08 -7.49 -33.59
N ARG A 8 23.00 -8.59 -32.81
CA ARG A 8 24.20 -9.23 -32.24
C ARG A 8 25.15 -9.72 -33.32
N HIS A 9 24.62 -10.41 -34.34
CA HIS A 9 25.44 -10.91 -35.43
C HIS A 9 26.13 -9.78 -36.21
N LEU A 10 25.46 -8.63 -36.40
CA LEU A 10 26.07 -7.45 -37.01
C LEU A 10 27.23 -6.92 -36.17
N VAL A 11 27.03 -6.77 -34.85
CA VAL A 11 28.05 -6.28 -33.92
C VAL A 11 29.25 -7.24 -33.86
N GLU A 12 29.00 -8.55 -33.80
CA GLU A 12 30.06 -9.57 -33.72
C GLU A 12 30.92 -9.68 -34.99
N ASN A 13 30.35 -9.37 -36.15
CA ASN A 13 31.06 -9.41 -37.44
C ASN A 13 31.66 -8.07 -37.88
N THR A 14 31.38 -6.99 -37.13
CA THR A 14 31.99 -5.68 -37.39
C THR A 14 33.35 -5.63 -36.70
N ASP A 15 34.39 -5.16 -37.40
CA ASP A 15 35.71 -5.03 -36.81
C ASP A 15 35.73 -3.98 -35.70
N GLN A 16 36.68 -4.12 -34.78
CA GLN A 16 36.75 -3.29 -33.58
C GLN A 16 36.91 -1.79 -33.89
N GLU A 17 37.67 -1.43 -34.92
CA GLU A 17 37.94 -0.02 -35.26
C GLU A 17 36.66 0.64 -35.80
N THR A 18 35.96 -0.03 -36.71
CA THR A 18 34.67 0.42 -37.23
C THR A 18 33.64 0.54 -36.10
N LEU A 19 33.59 -0.44 -35.19
CA LEU A 19 32.65 -0.41 -34.07
C LEU A 19 32.96 0.73 -33.08
N GLN A 20 34.24 0.97 -32.78
CA GLN A 20 34.68 2.07 -31.92
C GLN A 20 34.37 3.43 -32.53
N ASN A 21 34.66 3.64 -33.82
CA ASN A 21 34.35 4.88 -34.51
C ASN A 21 32.84 5.13 -34.57
N PHE A 22 32.05 4.10 -34.90
CA PHE A 22 30.59 4.21 -34.88
C PHE A 22 30.06 4.60 -33.50
N VAL A 23 30.59 3.98 -32.43
CA VAL A 23 30.21 4.35 -31.07
C VAL A 23 30.63 5.79 -30.78
N VAL A 24 31.85 6.24 -31.10
CA VAL A 24 32.30 7.62 -30.90
C VAL A 24 31.40 8.62 -31.63
N ASP A 25 31.04 8.34 -32.88
CA ASP A 25 30.13 9.19 -33.65
C ASP A 25 28.76 9.28 -32.96
N LEU A 26 28.20 8.14 -32.54
CA LEU A 26 26.92 8.08 -31.83
C LEU A 26 26.94 8.87 -30.50
N LEU A 27 28.04 8.75 -29.76
CA LEU A 27 28.26 9.47 -28.50
C LEU A 27 28.45 10.97 -28.71
N SER A 28 28.99 11.39 -29.85
CA SER A 28 29.16 12.80 -30.19
C SER A 28 27.84 13.51 -30.50
N GLU A 29 26.81 12.74 -30.87
CA GLU A 29 25.47 13.25 -31.21
C GLU A 29 24.51 13.22 -30.02
N ASP A 30 24.71 12.34 -29.04
CA ASP A 30 23.84 12.18 -27.87
C ASP A 30 24.64 12.05 -26.56
N GLU A 31 24.68 13.16 -25.80
CA GLU A 31 25.34 13.21 -24.49
C GLU A 31 24.77 12.18 -23.49
N ASN A 32 23.50 11.74 -23.62
CA ASN A 32 22.95 10.72 -22.72
C ASN A 32 23.60 9.35 -22.94
N LEU A 33 24.04 9.06 -24.18
CA LEU A 33 24.74 7.83 -24.51
C LEU A 33 26.16 7.83 -23.92
N VAL A 34 26.80 9.01 -23.82
CA VAL A 34 28.09 9.19 -23.11
C VAL A 34 27.95 8.77 -21.66
N MET A 35 26.95 9.30 -20.97
CA MET A 35 26.67 8.99 -19.58
C MET A 35 26.39 7.50 -19.37
N ARG A 36 25.54 6.91 -20.21
CA ARG A 36 25.21 5.49 -20.14
C ARG A 36 26.42 4.59 -20.39
N LEU A 37 27.27 4.94 -21.35
CA LEU A 37 28.50 4.19 -21.60
C LEU A 37 29.49 4.30 -20.44
N ARG A 38 29.62 5.47 -19.80
CA ARG A 38 30.46 5.64 -18.60
C ARG A 38 30.00 4.76 -17.45
N LEU A 39 28.69 4.71 -17.19
CA LEU A 39 28.09 3.80 -16.21
C LEU A 39 28.34 2.33 -16.54
N LEU A 40 28.29 1.94 -17.81
CA LEU A 40 28.55 0.54 -18.22
C LEU A 40 30.04 0.17 -18.15
N SER A 41 30.92 1.17 -18.23
CA SER A 41 32.37 0.98 -18.31
C SER A 41 33.09 1.18 -16.95
N ASN A 42 32.35 1.38 -15.86
CA ASN A 42 32.88 1.75 -14.53
C ASN A 42 33.80 2.97 -14.54
N ASN A 43 33.56 3.94 -15.43
CA ASN A 43 34.30 5.20 -15.43
C ASN A 43 33.73 6.15 -14.38
N GLU A 44 34.58 6.97 -13.77
CA GLU A 44 34.11 7.99 -12.82
C GLU A 44 33.20 9.01 -13.52
N LEU A 45 32.02 9.25 -12.92
CA LEU A 45 31.15 10.36 -13.31
C LEU A 45 31.70 11.70 -12.82
N THR A 46 31.47 12.73 -13.63
CA THR A 46 31.86 14.12 -13.36
C THR A 46 30.67 14.93 -12.84
N GLU A 47 30.91 16.10 -12.23
CA GLU A 47 29.82 17.03 -11.85
C GLU A 47 28.91 17.40 -13.03
N GLY A 48 29.49 17.56 -14.22
CA GLY A 48 28.73 17.84 -15.45
C GLY A 48 27.77 16.71 -15.84
N ASP A 49 28.13 15.46 -15.56
CA ASP A 49 27.25 14.31 -15.82
C ASP A 49 26.04 14.34 -14.88
N PHE A 50 26.20 14.76 -13.62
CA PHE A 50 25.08 14.89 -12.68
C PHE A 50 24.12 16.03 -13.04
N ASP A 51 24.62 17.12 -13.63
CA ASP A 51 23.76 18.15 -14.20
C ASP A 51 23.00 17.66 -15.43
N GLN A 52 23.57 16.74 -16.21
CA GLN A 52 22.84 16.08 -17.30
C GLN A 52 21.68 15.23 -16.79
N TYR A 53 21.80 14.51 -15.66
CA TYR A 53 20.66 13.80 -15.06
C TYR A 53 19.49 14.75 -14.72
N LYS A 54 19.80 15.93 -14.16
CA LYS A 54 18.78 16.94 -13.87
C LYS A 54 18.13 17.46 -15.15
N LYS A 55 18.93 17.73 -16.18
CA LYS A 55 18.43 18.14 -17.50
C LYS A 55 17.55 17.06 -18.13
N ARG A 56 17.97 15.80 -18.06
CA ARG A 56 17.23 14.65 -18.57
C ARG A 56 15.86 14.51 -17.91
N TYR A 57 15.82 14.59 -16.59
CA TYR A 57 14.57 14.63 -15.83
C TYR A 57 13.68 15.83 -16.27
N GLN A 58 14.26 17.02 -16.44
CA GLN A 58 13.52 18.20 -16.88
C GLN A 58 12.95 18.05 -18.30
N ASP A 59 13.70 17.44 -19.22
CA ASP A 59 13.28 17.17 -20.59
C ASP A 59 12.15 16.14 -20.65
N ILE A 60 12.08 15.23 -19.67
CA ILE A 60 10.95 14.31 -19.51
C ILE A 60 9.72 15.03 -18.95
N VAL A 61 9.87 15.84 -17.90
CA VAL A 61 8.73 16.40 -17.16
C VAL A 61 8.17 17.66 -17.81
N ASN A 62 9.02 18.65 -18.14
CA ASN A 62 8.56 19.98 -18.53
C ASN A 62 7.65 20.03 -19.76
N PRO A 63 7.88 19.23 -20.84
CA PRO A 63 7.00 19.23 -22.00
C PRO A 63 5.57 18.76 -21.70
N ASN A 64 5.37 18.06 -20.58
CA ASN A 64 4.09 17.53 -20.16
C ASN A 64 3.31 18.47 -19.24
N VAL A 65 3.95 19.53 -18.72
CA VAL A 65 3.34 20.48 -17.79
C VAL A 65 2.74 21.66 -18.54
N GLU A 66 1.45 21.92 -18.30
CA GLU A 66 0.71 23.06 -18.85
C GLU A 66 0.67 24.24 -17.87
N LYS A 67 0.00 25.32 -18.30
CA LYS A 67 -0.15 26.53 -17.50
C LYS A 67 -0.79 26.21 -16.14
N GLY A 68 -0.22 26.75 -15.07
CA GLY A 68 -0.70 26.53 -13.71
C GLY A 68 -0.27 25.19 -13.10
N SER A 69 0.83 24.60 -13.59
CA SER A 69 1.38 23.33 -13.07
C SER A 69 0.46 22.13 -13.25
N PHE A 70 -0.45 22.19 -14.22
CA PHE A 70 -1.40 21.13 -14.52
C PHE A 70 -0.84 20.15 -15.56
N VAL A 71 -1.09 18.86 -15.38
CA VAL A 71 -0.69 17.78 -16.31
C VAL A 71 -1.95 16.99 -16.69
N PRO A 72 -2.49 17.14 -17.90
CA PRO A 72 -3.65 16.36 -18.35
C PRO A 72 -3.27 14.89 -18.58
N TYR A 73 -4.25 14.00 -18.52
CA TYR A 73 -4.05 12.55 -18.48
C TYR A 73 -3.16 12.00 -19.60
N SER A 74 -3.37 12.44 -20.85
CA SER A 74 -2.58 11.98 -22.00
C SER A 74 -1.09 12.37 -21.89
N LYS A 75 -0.79 13.51 -21.28
CA LYS A 75 0.57 13.97 -20.97
C LYS A 75 1.12 13.31 -19.71
N ALA A 76 0.25 13.02 -18.73
CA ALA A 76 0.59 12.29 -17.52
C ALA A 76 1.13 10.89 -17.86
N ARG A 77 0.44 10.11 -18.70
CA ARG A 77 0.92 8.80 -19.18
C ARG A 77 2.25 8.88 -19.93
N ARG A 78 2.47 9.94 -20.71
CA ARG A 78 3.75 10.15 -21.41
C ARG A 78 4.88 10.43 -20.42
N MET A 79 4.62 11.30 -19.45
CA MET A 79 5.56 11.66 -18.40
C MET A 79 5.92 10.45 -17.54
N GLU A 80 4.93 9.68 -17.10
CA GLU A 80 5.11 8.42 -16.35
C GLU A 80 5.98 7.44 -17.11
N LYS A 81 5.66 7.14 -18.38
CA LYS A 81 6.52 6.27 -19.18
C LYS A 81 7.97 6.75 -19.23
N GLY A 82 8.18 8.05 -19.48
CA GLY A 82 9.53 8.62 -19.54
C GLY A 82 10.27 8.56 -18.21
N LEU A 83 9.57 8.84 -17.09
CA LEU A 83 10.14 8.77 -15.75
C LEU A 83 10.43 7.32 -15.34
N ASN A 84 9.54 6.38 -15.64
CA ASN A 84 9.75 4.97 -15.35
C ASN A 84 10.95 4.42 -16.14
N ASP A 85 11.07 4.74 -17.43
CA ASP A 85 12.24 4.37 -18.23
C ASP A 85 13.53 4.97 -17.62
N PHE A 86 13.50 6.25 -17.24
CA PHE A 86 14.65 6.95 -16.64
C PHE A 86 15.06 6.37 -15.27
N LEU A 87 14.10 6.13 -14.38
CA LEU A 87 14.32 5.56 -13.05
C LEU A 87 14.87 4.12 -13.14
N ASN A 88 14.25 3.28 -13.97
CA ASN A 88 14.62 1.88 -14.11
C ASN A 88 15.94 1.64 -14.84
N THR A 89 16.34 2.55 -15.74
CA THR A 89 17.57 2.37 -16.53
C THR A 89 18.71 3.24 -16.04
N GLU A 90 18.54 4.56 -16.05
CA GLU A 90 19.63 5.51 -15.82
C GLU A 90 19.89 5.69 -14.31
N VAL A 91 18.84 5.90 -13.51
CA VAL A 91 18.98 6.11 -12.05
C VAL A 91 19.34 4.81 -11.33
N THR A 92 18.72 3.68 -11.70
CA THR A 92 19.14 2.37 -11.19
C THR A 92 20.58 2.04 -11.61
N GLY A 93 21.01 2.50 -12.79
CA GLY A 93 22.41 2.45 -13.21
C GLY A 93 23.37 3.16 -12.25
N LEU A 94 22.98 4.29 -11.67
CA LEU A 94 23.76 4.97 -10.62
C LEU A 94 23.91 4.11 -9.36
N VAL A 95 22.82 3.49 -8.91
CA VAL A 95 22.84 2.59 -7.75
C VAL A 95 23.78 1.40 -7.99
N ASN A 96 23.69 0.77 -9.16
CA ASN A 96 24.55 -0.36 -9.55
C ASN A 96 26.04 0.02 -9.58
N ASN A 97 26.33 1.28 -9.90
CA ASN A 97 27.68 1.84 -9.92
C ASN A 97 28.09 2.54 -8.62
N LYS A 98 27.31 2.35 -7.54
CA LYS A 98 27.58 2.87 -6.19
C LYS A 98 27.49 4.40 -6.02
N TYR A 99 26.89 5.10 -6.97
CA TYR A 99 26.53 6.52 -6.89
C TYR A 99 25.20 6.71 -6.12
N PHE A 100 25.20 6.30 -4.86
CA PHE A 100 23.99 6.20 -4.04
C PHE A 100 23.41 7.56 -3.66
N GLU A 101 24.25 8.54 -3.35
CA GLU A 101 23.81 9.87 -2.95
C GLU A 101 23.16 10.60 -4.12
N GLU A 102 23.74 10.45 -5.31
CA GLU A 102 23.28 11.08 -6.53
C GLU A 102 21.98 10.44 -7.03
N ALA A 103 21.88 9.10 -6.96
CA ALA A 103 20.62 8.40 -7.21
C ALA A 103 19.52 8.88 -6.24
N PHE A 104 19.85 9.05 -4.96
CA PHE A 104 18.90 9.59 -3.99
C PHE A 104 18.53 11.05 -4.28
N ASP A 105 19.49 11.89 -4.67
CA ASP A 105 19.24 13.29 -5.03
C ASP A 105 18.28 13.43 -6.21
N ILE A 106 18.47 12.62 -7.26
CA ILE A 106 17.59 12.63 -8.43
C ILE A 106 16.18 12.20 -8.05
N THR A 107 16.03 11.10 -7.30
CA THR A 107 14.70 10.63 -6.87
C THR A 107 14.00 11.63 -5.94
N LYS A 108 14.72 12.31 -5.04
CA LYS A 108 14.17 13.43 -4.25
C LYS A 108 13.64 14.56 -5.12
N LEU A 109 14.37 14.94 -6.17
CA LEU A 109 13.94 15.99 -7.10
C LEU A 109 12.63 15.61 -7.80
N ILE A 110 12.52 14.38 -8.26
CA ILE A 110 11.30 13.86 -8.90
C ILE A 110 10.15 13.83 -7.89
N PHE A 111 10.36 13.23 -6.72
CA PHE A 111 9.37 13.16 -5.64
C PHE A 111 8.79 14.53 -5.29
N LEU A 112 9.66 15.52 -5.05
CA LEU A 112 9.25 16.89 -4.71
C LEU A 112 8.55 17.61 -5.85
N ARG A 113 8.87 17.29 -7.10
CA ARG A 113 8.21 17.91 -8.25
C ARG A 113 6.82 17.34 -8.46
N ILE A 114 6.68 16.02 -8.45
CA ILE A 114 5.41 15.35 -8.68
C ILE A 114 4.38 15.82 -7.65
N ASN A 115 4.77 15.93 -6.37
CA ASN A 115 3.93 16.49 -5.30
C ASN A 115 3.55 17.98 -5.46
N LYS A 116 4.18 18.72 -6.38
CA LYS A 116 3.83 20.13 -6.69
C LYS A 116 2.99 20.27 -7.96
N LEU A 117 2.83 19.20 -8.73
CA LEU A 117 2.07 19.22 -9.98
C LEU A 117 0.63 18.79 -9.70
N ARG A 118 -0.31 19.40 -10.42
CA ARG A 118 -1.70 18.94 -10.46
C ARG A 118 -1.83 17.95 -11.60
N ILE A 119 -1.66 16.67 -11.30
CA ILE A 119 -1.66 15.61 -12.31
C ILE A 119 -3.05 14.99 -12.37
N GLU A 120 -3.60 14.85 -13.58
CA GLU A 120 -4.80 14.05 -13.79
C GLU A 120 -4.44 12.56 -13.66
N ASP A 121 -4.67 12.02 -12.47
CA ASP A 121 -4.23 10.68 -12.06
C ASP A 121 -5.26 9.57 -12.35
N ALA A 122 -6.09 9.77 -13.38
CA ALA A 122 -6.98 8.71 -13.84
C ALA A 122 -6.13 7.49 -14.24
N GLY A 123 -6.34 6.34 -13.59
CA GLY A 123 -5.56 5.13 -13.88
C GLY A 123 -4.24 4.96 -13.11
N GLY A 124 -3.96 5.78 -12.08
CA GLY A 124 -2.87 5.51 -11.13
C GLY A 124 -1.46 5.85 -11.62
N VAL A 125 -1.34 6.78 -12.57
CA VAL A 125 -0.10 7.31 -13.14
C VAL A 125 0.91 7.73 -12.06
N VAL A 126 0.44 8.47 -11.06
CA VAL A 126 1.25 8.99 -9.97
C VAL A 126 1.74 7.86 -9.08
N SER A 127 0.86 6.91 -8.77
CA SER A 127 1.20 5.73 -7.98
C SER A 127 2.29 4.89 -8.65
N GLU A 128 2.23 4.71 -9.97
CA GLU A 128 3.27 4.00 -10.73
C GLU A 128 4.64 4.70 -10.64
N ILE A 129 4.69 6.04 -10.73
CA ILE A 129 5.94 6.79 -10.58
C ILE A 129 6.51 6.67 -9.16
N MET A 130 5.64 6.77 -8.14
CA MET A 130 6.06 6.65 -6.73
C MET A 130 6.61 5.26 -6.41
N ASP A 131 6.02 4.21 -6.99
CA ASP A 131 6.51 2.83 -6.82
C ASP A 131 7.95 2.69 -7.35
N GLU A 132 8.28 3.29 -8.49
CA GLU A 132 9.64 3.27 -9.02
C GLU A 132 10.62 4.08 -8.16
N ILE A 133 10.17 5.19 -7.56
CA ILE A 133 10.98 5.94 -6.59
C ILE A 133 11.29 5.07 -5.37
N PHE A 134 10.29 4.42 -4.77
CA PHE A 134 10.49 3.55 -3.61
C PHE A 134 11.35 2.34 -3.93
N ARG A 135 11.26 1.77 -5.15
CA ARG A 135 12.19 0.70 -5.60
C ARG A 135 13.63 1.17 -5.66
N VAL A 136 13.89 2.36 -6.21
CA VAL A 136 15.25 2.93 -6.21
C VAL A 136 15.74 3.16 -4.79
N TRP A 137 14.89 3.70 -3.90
CA TRP A 137 15.25 3.88 -2.49
C TRP A 137 15.56 2.56 -1.81
N GLN A 138 14.77 1.51 -2.04
CA GLN A 138 15.03 0.18 -1.51
C GLN A 138 16.37 -0.38 -2.02
N ALA A 139 16.67 -0.20 -3.31
CA ALA A 139 17.94 -0.63 -3.88
C ALA A 139 19.14 0.08 -3.24
N ILE A 140 19.01 1.37 -2.94
CA ILE A 140 20.01 2.14 -2.18
C ILE A 140 20.16 1.60 -0.75
N LEU A 141 19.05 1.33 -0.04
CA LEU A 141 19.11 0.80 1.32
C LEU A 141 19.74 -0.60 1.40
N ASN A 142 19.52 -1.43 0.38
CA ASN A 142 20.05 -2.79 0.32
C ASN A 142 21.55 -2.85 -0.02
N SER A 143 22.06 -1.88 -0.79
CA SER A 143 23.41 -1.95 -1.37
C SER A 143 24.35 -0.82 -0.91
N GLY A 144 23.79 0.25 -0.37
CA GLY A 144 24.48 1.48 0.00
C GLY A 144 25.10 1.45 1.40
N PRO A 145 26.04 2.36 1.68
CA PRO A 145 26.64 2.48 3.00
C PRO A 145 25.63 3.04 4.02
N ARG A 146 25.83 2.68 5.30
CA ARG A 146 24.97 3.13 6.42
C ARG A 146 24.84 4.66 6.51
N SER A 147 25.86 5.42 6.11
CA SER A 147 25.81 6.89 6.06
C SER A 147 24.71 7.41 5.15
N VAL A 148 24.53 6.80 3.96
CA VAL A 148 23.47 7.18 3.01
C VAL A 148 22.11 6.80 3.58
N ALA A 149 21.96 5.61 4.15
CA ALA A 149 20.71 5.20 4.81
C ALA A 149 20.27 6.16 5.94
N VAL A 150 21.22 6.65 6.75
CA VAL A 150 20.94 7.66 7.79
C VAL A 150 20.47 8.98 7.19
N SER A 151 21.12 9.45 6.11
CA SER A 151 20.72 10.66 5.39
C SER A 151 19.34 10.52 4.75
N MET A 152 19.05 9.36 4.15
CA MET A 152 17.74 9.03 3.61
C MET A 152 16.67 9.07 4.69
N PHE A 153 16.88 8.37 5.81
CA PHE A 153 15.94 8.37 6.92
C PHE A 153 15.61 9.79 7.39
N ARG A 154 16.63 10.63 7.63
CA ARG A 154 16.44 12.02 8.06
C ARG A 154 15.61 12.83 7.07
N TRP A 155 15.84 12.64 5.77
CA TRP A 155 15.11 13.38 4.75
C TRP A 155 13.67 12.87 4.63
N ILE A 156 13.47 11.55 4.51
CA ILE A 156 12.15 10.93 4.36
C ILE A 156 11.28 11.28 5.57
N ILE A 157 11.79 11.03 6.78
CA ILE A 157 11.04 11.30 8.01
C ILE A 157 10.70 12.78 8.17
N SER A 158 11.45 13.71 7.57
CA SER A 158 11.14 15.16 7.61
C SER A 158 9.94 15.57 6.75
N ARG A 159 9.37 14.63 5.97
CA ARG A 159 8.23 14.85 5.05
C ARG A 159 6.90 14.34 5.59
N HIS A 160 6.86 13.72 6.77
CA HIS A 160 5.63 13.17 7.36
C HIS A 160 4.44 14.14 7.35
N ALA A 161 4.65 15.44 7.64
CA ALA A 161 3.59 16.45 7.66
C ALA A 161 3.28 17.11 6.31
N SER A 162 4.00 16.75 5.23
CA SER A 162 3.82 17.33 3.89
C SER A 162 4.21 16.34 2.80
N LEU A 163 3.56 15.17 2.83
CA LEU A 163 3.71 14.16 1.78
C LEU A 163 3.20 14.66 0.43
N GLY A 164 2.11 15.46 0.44
CA GLY A 164 1.44 15.97 -0.76
C GLY A 164 0.50 14.95 -1.39
N ASP A 165 -0.51 15.43 -2.11
CA ASP A 165 -1.61 14.60 -2.67
C ASP A 165 -1.14 13.50 -3.64
N ALA A 166 0.09 13.62 -4.15
CA ALA A 166 0.65 12.66 -5.09
C ALA A 166 1.37 11.49 -4.40
N THR A 167 1.47 11.50 -3.07
CA THR A 167 2.07 10.40 -2.30
C THR A 167 0.97 9.64 -1.58
N ASP A 168 0.84 8.34 -1.89
CA ASP A 168 -0.03 7.45 -1.13
C ASP A 168 0.56 7.23 0.27
N THR A 169 -0.16 7.70 1.30
CA THR A 169 0.24 7.53 2.70
C THR A 169 0.47 6.04 3.04
N ASP A 170 -0.38 5.11 2.58
CA ASP A 170 -0.26 3.70 2.97
C ASP A 170 1.08 3.12 2.49
N LYS A 171 1.45 3.38 1.22
CA LYS A 171 2.74 2.94 0.67
C LYS A 171 3.93 3.61 1.34
N TYR A 172 3.80 4.89 1.69
CA TYR A 172 4.85 5.61 2.41
C TYR A 172 5.07 5.03 3.82
N LEU A 173 3.99 4.72 4.54
CA LEU A 173 4.06 4.10 5.87
C LEU A 173 4.59 2.66 5.79
N GLU A 174 4.16 1.87 4.81
CA GLU A 174 4.70 0.53 4.54
C GLU A 174 6.21 0.58 4.30
N PHE A 175 6.68 1.49 3.45
CA PHE A 175 8.12 1.68 3.21
C PHE A 175 8.89 2.02 4.50
N LEU A 176 8.31 2.87 5.38
CA LEU A 176 8.90 3.21 6.66
C LEU A 176 8.88 2.05 7.66
N LEU A 177 7.84 1.21 7.62
CA LEU A 177 7.69 0.04 8.49
C LEU A 177 8.71 -1.04 8.13
N ASP A 178 8.92 -1.27 6.84
CA ASP A 178 9.86 -2.28 6.35
C ASP A 178 11.33 -1.89 6.57
N ASN A 179 11.62 -0.59 6.56
CA ASN A 179 12.99 -0.07 6.61
C ASN A 179 13.31 0.65 7.94
N PHE A 180 14.58 1.01 8.13
CA PHE A 180 15.03 1.86 9.25
C PHE A 180 14.69 1.31 10.65
N ARG A 181 15.16 0.10 10.96
CA ARG A 181 14.82 -0.63 12.20
C ARG A 181 15.79 -0.42 13.36
N GLU A 182 16.75 0.52 13.24
CA GLU A 182 17.62 0.83 14.39
C GLU A 182 16.77 1.43 15.53
N PRO A 183 17.07 1.15 16.81
CA PRO A 183 16.21 1.53 17.93
C PRO A 183 15.82 3.01 17.97
N ASN A 184 16.76 3.90 17.67
CA ASN A 184 16.51 5.34 17.61
C ASN A 184 15.64 5.77 16.42
N GLN A 185 15.67 5.02 15.31
CA GLN A 185 14.83 5.27 14.15
C GLN A 185 13.40 4.78 14.40
N MET A 186 13.25 3.61 15.02
CA MET A 186 11.95 3.04 15.42
C MET A 186 11.24 3.96 16.41
N GLU A 187 11.90 4.37 17.50
CA GLU A 187 11.34 5.30 18.48
C GLU A 187 10.96 6.64 17.83
N ARG A 188 11.77 7.13 16.88
CA ARG A 188 11.44 8.36 16.14
C ARG A 188 10.23 8.20 15.22
N LYS A 189 10.07 7.05 14.55
CA LYS A 189 8.89 6.75 13.73
C LYS A 189 7.64 6.68 14.60
N LEU A 190 7.72 6.02 15.75
CA LEU A 190 6.63 5.90 16.72
C LEU A 190 6.20 7.28 17.26
N GLN A 191 7.16 8.12 17.64
CA GLN A 191 6.90 9.49 18.08
C GLN A 191 6.15 10.30 17.01
N ILE A 192 6.53 10.15 15.74
CA ILE A 192 5.88 10.86 14.64
C ILE A 192 4.46 10.34 14.41
N ALA A 193 4.24 9.03 14.49
CA ALA A 193 2.91 8.45 14.41
C ALA A 193 1.99 9.05 15.49
N GLY A 194 2.43 9.07 16.76
CA GLY A 194 1.70 9.71 17.85
C GLY A 194 1.40 11.20 17.59
N GLN A 195 2.40 11.96 17.12
CA GLN A 195 2.22 13.38 16.78
C GLN A 195 1.19 13.60 15.65
N GLN A 196 1.15 12.72 14.64
CA GLN A 196 0.17 12.82 13.57
C GLN A 196 -1.24 12.52 14.07
N ILE A 197 -1.41 11.52 14.92
CA ILE A 197 -2.69 11.17 15.55
C ILE A 197 -3.21 12.34 16.39
N GLU A 198 -2.36 12.91 17.25
CA GLU A 198 -2.71 14.08 18.08
C GLU A 198 -3.08 15.30 17.24
N SER A 199 -2.28 15.61 16.21
CA SER A 199 -2.49 16.78 15.35
C SER A 199 -3.78 16.69 14.55
N LEU A 200 -4.04 15.54 13.91
CA LEU A 200 -5.23 15.33 13.10
C LEU A 200 -6.49 15.23 13.97
N GLY A 201 -6.40 14.66 15.18
CA GLY A 201 -7.51 14.55 16.11
C GLY A 201 -8.03 15.88 16.67
N GLY A 202 -7.20 16.93 16.66
CA GLY A 202 -7.55 18.27 17.13
C GLY A 202 -8.22 19.19 16.09
N GLU A 203 -8.23 18.84 14.81
CA GLU A 203 -8.72 19.71 13.74
C GLU A 203 -10.22 19.50 13.42
N ALA A 204 -10.96 20.62 13.32
CA ALA A 204 -12.35 20.62 12.89
C ALA A 204 -12.44 20.28 11.39
N GLY A 205 -12.75 19.02 11.07
CA GLY A 205 -12.75 18.51 9.70
C GLY A 205 -12.05 17.15 9.51
N LEU A 206 -11.66 16.48 10.61
CA LEU A 206 -11.19 15.09 10.72
C LEU A 206 -11.15 14.30 9.39
N ASP A 207 -9.95 14.14 8.84
CA ASP A 207 -9.70 13.03 7.92
C ASP A 207 -9.56 11.75 8.74
N LYS A 208 -10.71 11.15 9.09
CA LYS A 208 -10.76 9.93 9.90
C LYS A 208 -10.01 8.78 9.24
N ALA A 209 -9.98 8.72 7.90
CA ALA A 209 -9.24 7.67 7.21
C ALA A 209 -7.74 7.80 7.44
N GLU A 210 -7.19 9.02 7.38
CA GLU A 210 -5.77 9.25 7.63
C GLU A 210 -5.38 8.97 9.09
N LEU A 211 -6.24 9.34 10.05
CA LEU A 211 -6.07 8.99 11.48
C LEU A 211 -5.93 7.47 11.70
N GLU A 212 -6.82 6.69 11.08
CA GLU A 212 -6.83 5.22 11.18
C GLU A 212 -5.54 4.61 10.62
N LYS A 213 -4.97 5.18 9.54
CA LYS A 213 -3.68 4.73 8.97
C LYS A 213 -2.52 4.96 9.93
N TRP A 214 -2.42 6.15 10.52
CA TRP A 214 -1.37 6.46 11.48
C TRP A 214 -1.50 5.65 12.78
N ALA A 215 -2.73 5.40 13.23
CA ALA A 215 -2.99 4.54 14.38
C ALA A 215 -2.58 3.08 14.15
N ARG A 216 -2.89 2.52 12.96
CA ARG A 216 -2.39 1.20 12.56
C ARG A 216 -0.86 1.17 12.54
N PHE A 217 -0.23 2.15 11.88
CA PHE A 217 1.22 2.24 11.80
C PHE A 217 1.89 2.37 13.18
N TYR A 218 1.28 3.09 14.13
CA TYR A 218 1.76 3.15 15.52
C TYR A 218 1.81 1.75 16.15
N LEU A 219 0.73 0.99 16.04
CA LEU A 219 0.62 -0.35 16.63
C LEU A 219 1.60 -1.34 15.99
N GLU A 220 1.70 -1.34 14.66
CA GLU A 220 2.67 -2.17 13.94
C GLU A 220 4.12 -1.86 14.33
N LEU A 221 4.45 -0.58 14.56
CA LEU A 221 5.77 -0.20 15.06
C LEU A 221 6.01 -0.68 16.50
N ALA A 222 5.02 -0.50 17.38
CA ALA A 222 5.13 -0.93 18.77
C ALA A 222 5.26 -2.46 18.87
N GLU A 223 4.53 -3.20 18.02
CA GLU A 223 4.66 -4.65 17.87
C GLU A 223 6.05 -5.06 17.37
N GLN A 224 6.58 -4.41 16.33
CA GLN A 224 7.95 -4.65 15.86
C GLN A 224 9.03 -4.34 16.91
N MET A 225 8.73 -3.45 17.86
CA MET A 225 9.59 -3.10 18.98
C MET A 225 9.45 -4.05 20.18
N ASP A 226 8.49 -4.98 20.16
CA ASP A 226 8.14 -5.84 21.30
C ASP A 226 7.77 -5.02 22.56
N ASP A 227 7.10 -3.89 22.35
CA ASP A 227 6.75 -2.91 23.40
C ASP A 227 5.27 -3.04 23.79
N GLU A 228 4.98 -4.11 24.54
CA GLU A 228 3.63 -4.47 25.01
C GLU A 228 2.96 -3.35 25.81
N ASP A 229 3.71 -2.65 26.67
CA ASP A 229 3.19 -1.56 27.50
C ASP A 229 2.66 -0.41 26.64
N LYS A 230 3.39 -0.03 25.57
CA LYS A 230 2.93 1.01 24.64
C LYS A 230 1.74 0.55 23.82
N MET A 231 1.71 -0.71 23.38
CA MET A 231 0.57 -1.26 22.65
C MET A 231 -0.69 -1.24 23.50
N ASP A 232 -0.63 -1.76 24.72
CA ASP A 232 -1.78 -1.85 25.63
C ASP A 232 -2.33 -0.47 25.98
N ALA A 233 -1.45 0.48 26.35
CA ALA A 233 -1.84 1.85 26.63
C ALA A 233 -2.49 2.52 25.41
N PHE A 234 -1.90 2.34 24.22
CA PHE A 234 -2.44 2.94 23.00
C PHE A 234 -3.79 2.34 22.61
N ILE A 235 -3.96 1.02 22.73
CA ILE A 235 -5.23 0.34 22.49
C ILE A 235 -6.29 0.88 23.44
N GLU A 236 -6.02 0.93 24.74
CA GLU A 236 -6.98 1.41 25.76
C GLU A 236 -7.51 2.81 25.44
N ASP A 237 -6.62 3.71 25.03
CA ASP A 237 -6.95 5.11 24.73
C ASP A 237 -7.67 5.30 23.38
N HIS A 238 -7.56 4.37 22.43
CA HIS A 238 -8.00 4.55 21.03
C HIS A 238 -8.88 3.42 20.48
N LEU A 239 -9.57 2.65 21.34
CA LEU A 239 -10.48 1.57 20.92
C LEU A 239 -11.66 2.04 20.04
N ASP A 240 -11.91 3.34 19.94
CA ASP A 240 -12.93 3.92 19.04
C ASP A 240 -12.50 3.93 17.57
N PHE A 241 -11.19 3.79 17.30
CA PHE A 241 -10.64 3.59 15.97
C PHE A 241 -10.82 2.14 15.51
N PHE A 242 -11.26 1.96 14.28
CA PHE A 242 -11.57 0.65 13.72
C PHE A 242 -10.31 -0.20 13.52
N GLU A 243 -9.22 0.40 13.05
CA GLU A 243 -7.96 -0.31 12.83
C GLU A 243 -7.30 -0.70 14.16
N VAL A 244 -7.39 0.16 15.19
CA VAL A 244 -6.92 -0.16 16.56
C VAL A 244 -7.72 -1.33 17.13
N ARG A 245 -9.05 -1.29 17.00
CA ARG A 245 -9.91 -2.38 17.46
C ARG A 245 -9.63 -3.69 16.72
N ARG A 246 -9.44 -3.64 15.39
CA ARG A 246 -9.08 -4.82 14.59
C ARG A 246 -7.76 -5.42 15.08
N PHE A 247 -6.73 -4.59 15.26
CA PHE A 247 -5.45 -5.03 15.80
C PHE A 247 -5.60 -5.70 17.16
N ALA A 248 -6.34 -5.10 18.09
CA ALA A 248 -6.59 -5.69 19.41
C ALA A 248 -7.33 -7.04 19.34
N ILE A 249 -8.33 -7.15 18.47
CA ILE A 249 -9.06 -8.41 18.24
C ILE A 249 -8.11 -9.48 17.70
N ASP A 250 -7.32 -9.18 16.66
CA ASP A 250 -6.40 -10.12 16.04
C ASP A 250 -5.32 -10.60 17.03
N ARG A 251 -4.82 -9.70 17.88
CA ARG A 251 -3.88 -10.03 18.97
C ARG A 251 -4.53 -10.95 20.01
N TYR A 252 -5.74 -10.65 20.48
CA TYR A 252 -6.46 -11.53 21.41
C TYR A 252 -6.71 -12.92 20.81
N ILE A 253 -7.12 -12.99 19.55
CA ILE A 253 -7.33 -14.27 18.85
C ILE A 253 -6.02 -15.05 18.76
N SER A 254 -4.92 -14.40 18.39
CA SER A 254 -3.60 -15.01 18.26
C SER A 254 -3.06 -15.54 19.60
N ASN A 255 -3.39 -14.86 20.71
CA ASN A 255 -3.02 -15.28 22.06
C ASN A 255 -3.99 -16.31 22.67
N GLY A 256 -5.03 -16.73 21.95
CA GLY A 256 -6.05 -17.66 22.46
C GLY A 256 -7.04 -17.03 23.46
N GLU A 257 -7.02 -15.71 23.58
CA GLU A 257 -7.85 -14.89 24.46
C GLU A 257 -9.23 -14.61 23.84
N TYR A 258 -9.94 -15.68 23.49
CA TYR A 258 -11.16 -15.59 22.70
C TYR A 258 -12.30 -14.82 23.37
N ASP A 259 -12.38 -14.82 24.70
CA ASP A 259 -13.44 -14.09 25.42
C ASP A 259 -13.26 -12.57 25.28
N GLN A 260 -12.02 -12.07 25.39
CA GLN A 260 -11.70 -10.67 25.15
C GLN A 260 -12.02 -10.25 23.71
N ALA A 261 -11.64 -11.08 22.73
CA ALA A 261 -11.95 -10.84 21.33
C ALA A 261 -13.47 -10.77 21.08
N ILE A 262 -14.24 -11.71 21.65
CA ILE A 262 -15.71 -11.74 21.54
C ILE A 262 -16.33 -10.46 22.12
N GLU A 263 -15.88 -10.00 23.28
CA GLU A 263 -16.42 -8.78 23.89
C GLU A 263 -16.11 -7.53 23.05
N LEU A 264 -14.90 -7.42 22.50
CA LEU A 264 -14.56 -6.32 21.58
C LEU A 264 -15.39 -6.33 20.29
N LEU A 265 -15.64 -7.52 19.73
CA LEU A 265 -16.45 -7.70 18.53
C LEU A 265 -17.92 -7.31 18.78
N LYS A 266 -18.50 -7.74 19.90
CA LYS A 266 -19.85 -7.34 20.32
C LYS A 266 -19.94 -5.84 20.49
N ALA A 267 -19.01 -5.24 21.24
CA ALA A 267 -18.97 -3.79 21.46
C ALA A 267 -18.84 -3.04 20.12
N GLY A 268 -17.98 -3.51 19.21
CA GLY A 268 -17.82 -2.95 17.87
C GLY A 268 -19.10 -3.01 17.02
N ARG A 269 -19.87 -4.10 17.15
CA ARG A 269 -21.16 -4.26 16.47
C ARG A 269 -22.22 -3.28 16.97
N GLU A 270 -22.08 -2.72 18.16
CA GLU A 270 -23.00 -1.69 18.69
C GLU A 270 -22.59 -0.25 18.33
N ILE A 271 -21.36 -0.01 17.84
CA ILE A 271 -20.91 1.35 17.44
C ILE A 271 -21.81 1.95 16.36
N HIS A 272 -22.40 3.11 16.63
CA HIS A 272 -23.20 3.85 15.65
C HIS A 272 -22.31 4.52 14.60
N HIS A 273 -22.77 4.63 13.34
CA HIS A 273 -22.04 5.28 12.24
C HIS A 273 -20.68 4.64 11.88
N LYS A 274 -20.62 3.30 11.90
CA LYS A 274 -19.48 2.54 11.38
C LYS A 274 -19.55 2.31 9.86
N PRO A 275 -18.40 2.07 9.19
CA PRO A 275 -18.35 1.71 7.77
C PRO A 275 -19.30 0.56 7.42
N HIS A 276 -19.86 0.64 6.21
CA HIS A 276 -20.69 -0.43 5.68
C HIS A 276 -19.90 -1.74 5.62
N GLY A 277 -20.53 -2.84 6.03
CA GLY A 277 -19.90 -4.17 6.04
C GLY A 277 -19.22 -4.54 7.36
N LEU A 278 -18.85 -3.59 8.23
CA LEU A 278 -18.10 -3.91 9.46
C LEU A 278 -18.92 -4.77 10.45
N SER A 279 -20.23 -4.55 10.56
CA SER A 279 -21.10 -5.45 11.33
C SER A 279 -21.08 -6.88 10.81
N ARG A 280 -21.02 -7.06 9.47
CA ARG A 280 -20.94 -8.37 8.83
C ARG A 280 -19.61 -9.03 9.18
N GLU A 281 -18.50 -8.31 9.03
CA GLU A 281 -17.16 -8.77 9.39
C GLU A 281 -17.11 -9.25 10.85
N TYR A 282 -17.59 -8.44 11.80
CA TYR A 282 -17.62 -8.83 13.21
C TYR A 282 -18.51 -10.04 13.48
N THR A 283 -19.65 -10.15 12.80
CA THR A 283 -20.58 -11.30 12.93
C THR A 283 -19.93 -12.58 12.38
N VAL A 284 -19.16 -12.50 11.29
CA VAL A 284 -18.38 -13.63 10.77
C VAL A 284 -17.30 -14.06 11.77
N GLN A 285 -16.56 -13.13 12.35
CA GLN A 285 -15.53 -13.45 13.35
C GLN A 285 -16.15 -14.05 14.62
N LEU A 286 -17.25 -13.48 15.13
CA LEU A 286 -18.00 -14.02 16.28
C LEU A 286 -18.46 -15.46 16.01
N LYS A 287 -19.00 -15.74 14.82
CA LYS A 287 -19.39 -17.10 14.40
C LYS A 287 -18.23 -18.08 14.54
N GLU A 288 -17.06 -17.76 13.98
CA GLU A 288 -15.89 -18.65 14.04
C GLU A 288 -15.39 -18.83 15.48
N LEU A 289 -15.37 -17.78 16.30
CA LEU A 289 -14.96 -17.87 17.70
C LEU A 289 -15.91 -18.72 18.54
N TYR A 290 -17.23 -18.60 18.35
CA TYR A 290 -18.20 -19.45 19.04
C TYR A 290 -18.09 -20.92 18.63
N LYS A 291 -17.78 -21.19 17.36
CA LYS A 291 -17.49 -22.53 16.86
C LYS A 291 -16.26 -23.13 17.54
N ILE A 292 -15.15 -22.37 17.65
CA ILE A 292 -13.93 -22.77 18.37
C ILE A 292 -14.23 -23.07 19.84
N LYS A 293 -14.99 -22.19 20.50
CA LYS A 293 -15.40 -22.35 21.90
C LYS A 293 -16.46 -23.42 22.13
N LYS A 294 -16.96 -24.06 21.06
CA LYS A 294 -18.08 -25.03 21.11
C LYS A 294 -19.34 -24.44 21.77
N ASN A 295 -19.55 -23.14 21.65
CA ASN A 295 -20.78 -22.47 22.08
C ASN A 295 -21.80 -22.53 20.94
N HIS A 296 -22.52 -23.65 20.87
CA HIS A 296 -23.43 -23.96 19.77
C HIS A 296 -24.60 -22.98 19.65
N GLU A 297 -25.15 -22.53 20.78
CA GLU A 297 -26.28 -21.58 20.82
C GLU A 297 -25.88 -20.25 20.18
N ALA A 298 -24.80 -19.63 20.66
CA ALA A 298 -24.32 -18.35 20.13
C ALA A 298 -23.88 -18.47 18.66
N TYR A 299 -23.28 -19.61 18.27
CA TYR A 299 -22.94 -19.87 16.88
C TYR A 299 -24.17 -19.90 15.95
N ILE A 300 -25.28 -20.52 16.37
CA ILE A 300 -26.55 -20.49 15.63
C ILE A 300 -27.10 -19.07 15.53
N GLU A 301 -27.02 -18.27 16.61
CA GLU A 301 -27.47 -16.88 16.60
C GLU A 301 -26.70 -16.04 15.58
N GLU A 302 -25.37 -16.19 15.51
CA GLU A 302 -24.55 -15.46 14.54
C GLU A 302 -24.85 -15.89 13.09
N LEU A 303 -25.08 -17.18 12.83
CA LEU A 303 -25.54 -17.68 11.52
C LEU A 303 -26.91 -17.10 11.12
N TRP A 304 -27.82 -17.00 12.08
CA TRP A 304 -29.12 -16.36 11.87
C TRP A 304 -28.96 -14.89 11.49
N LEU A 305 -28.12 -14.14 12.20
CA LEU A 305 -27.84 -12.72 11.92
C LEU A 305 -27.19 -12.52 10.55
N LEU A 306 -26.24 -13.38 10.16
CA LEU A 306 -25.67 -13.36 8.80
C LEU A 306 -26.77 -13.57 7.75
N THR A 307 -27.57 -14.62 7.91
CA THR A 307 -28.62 -14.98 6.94
C THR A 307 -29.71 -13.92 6.81
N THR A 308 -30.11 -13.30 7.91
CA THR A 308 -31.30 -12.42 7.94
C THR A 308 -30.99 -10.94 7.90
N ARG A 309 -29.75 -10.53 8.16
CA ARG A 309 -29.41 -9.10 8.33
C ARG A 309 -28.15 -8.66 7.63
N TYR A 310 -27.05 -9.40 7.78
CA TYR A 310 -25.72 -8.89 7.41
C TYR A 310 -25.16 -9.47 6.11
N ASP A 311 -25.65 -10.63 5.66
CA ASP A 311 -25.18 -11.34 4.47
C ASP A 311 -26.34 -11.99 3.69
N VAL A 312 -27.47 -11.27 3.62
CA VAL A 312 -28.79 -11.77 3.20
C VAL A 312 -28.83 -12.45 1.85
N ASN A 313 -27.93 -12.10 0.91
CA ASN A 313 -27.93 -12.68 -0.43
C ASN A 313 -26.81 -13.74 -0.62
N ASN A 314 -26.11 -14.10 0.46
CA ASN A 314 -25.17 -15.21 0.46
C ASN A 314 -25.84 -16.47 1.03
N MET A 315 -25.81 -17.56 0.26
CA MET A 315 -26.42 -18.84 0.67
C MET A 315 -25.52 -19.63 1.62
N GLU A 316 -24.25 -19.26 1.78
CA GLU A 316 -23.32 -20.00 2.65
C GLU A 316 -23.77 -20.00 4.12
N PRO A 317 -24.06 -18.86 4.78
CA PRO A 317 -24.59 -18.86 6.15
C PRO A 317 -25.92 -19.60 6.28
N PHE A 318 -26.80 -19.51 5.28
CA PHE A 318 -28.08 -20.23 5.26
C PHE A 318 -27.89 -21.75 5.24
N ASN A 319 -26.99 -22.23 4.39
CA ASN A 319 -26.68 -23.66 4.28
C ASN A 319 -25.94 -24.19 5.50
N GLU A 320 -25.03 -23.39 6.09
CA GLU A 320 -24.36 -23.75 7.34
C GLU A 320 -25.35 -23.81 8.51
N LEU A 321 -26.34 -22.90 8.55
CA LEU A 321 -27.44 -22.92 9.51
C LEU A 321 -28.34 -24.15 9.33
N LYS A 322 -28.72 -24.47 8.08
CA LYS A 322 -29.49 -25.68 7.76
C LYS A 322 -28.85 -26.94 8.29
N ALA A 323 -27.54 -27.07 8.12
CA ALA A 323 -26.77 -28.22 8.59
C ALA A 323 -26.78 -28.40 10.12
N GLN A 324 -27.23 -27.41 10.90
CA GLN A 324 -27.38 -27.52 12.36
C GLN A 324 -28.69 -28.18 12.80
N TYR A 325 -29.61 -28.44 11.88
CA TYR A 325 -30.92 -29.02 12.16
C TYR A 325 -31.08 -30.36 11.48
N SER A 326 -31.87 -31.24 12.09
CA SER A 326 -32.31 -32.48 11.45
C SER A 326 -33.27 -32.20 10.29
N ASP A 327 -33.45 -33.19 9.40
CA ASP A 327 -34.41 -33.11 8.30
C ASP A 327 -35.85 -32.91 8.80
N GLU A 328 -36.17 -33.36 10.02
CA GLU A 328 -37.47 -33.15 10.64
C GLU A 328 -37.65 -31.73 11.22
N GLU A 329 -36.59 -31.13 11.77
CA GLU A 329 -36.65 -29.80 12.40
C GLU A 329 -36.49 -28.65 11.40
N TRP A 330 -35.72 -28.88 10.34
CA TRP A 330 -35.37 -27.85 9.37
C TRP A 330 -36.57 -27.17 8.71
N PRO A 331 -37.63 -27.85 8.24
CA PRO A 331 -38.76 -27.19 7.57
C PRO A 331 -39.40 -26.09 8.42
N LYS A 332 -39.56 -26.33 9.73
CA LYS A 332 -40.10 -25.33 10.66
C LYS A 332 -39.15 -24.15 10.79
N LYS A 333 -37.85 -24.41 10.96
CA LYS A 333 -36.86 -23.35 11.17
C LYS A 333 -36.62 -22.51 9.91
N ARG A 334 -36.57 -23.16 8.76
CA ARG A 334 -36.50 -22.51 7.45
C ARG A 334 -37.62 -21.50 7.26
N ASP A 335 -38.86 -21.89 7.59
CA ASP A 335 -40.01 -20.99 7.44
C ASP A 335 -39.90 -19.77 8.39
N GLU A 336 -39.28 -19.92 9.56
CA GLU A 336 -38.94 -18.78 10.44
C GLU A 336 -37.87 -17.87 9.80
N VAL A 337 -36.81 -18.46 9.22
CA VAL A 337 -35.74 -17.72 8.53
C VAL A 337 -36.33 -16.92 7.37
N LEU A 338 -37.10 -17.56 6.50
CA LEU A 338 -37.69 -16.93 5.30
C LEU A 338 -38.63 -15.76 5.68
N LYS A 339 -39.33 -15.85 6.81
CA LYS A 339 -40.17 -14.75 7.32
C LYS A 339 -39.36 -13.59 7.89
N ALA A 340 -38.15 -13.86 8.38
CA ALA A 340 -37.25 -12.85 8.93
C ALA A 340 -36.38 -12.17 7.86
N LEU A 341 -36.40 -12.64 6.61
CA LEU A 341 -35.66 -12.02 5.52
C LEU A 341 -36.24 -10.63 5.19
N PRO A 342 -35.37 -9.63 4.92
CA PRO A 342 -35.81 -8.30 4.53
C PRO A 342 -36.31 -8.28 3.09
N GLU A 343 -37.05 -7.22 2.72
CA GLU A 343 -37.69 -7.10 1.40
C GLU A 343 -36.72 -7.17 0.20
N TYR A 344 -35.46 -6.77 0.39
CA TYR A 344 -34.43 -6.82 -0.65
C TYR A 344 -33.78 -8.21 -0.80
N ALA A 345 -34.19 -9.19 0.02
CA ALA A 345 -33.70 -10.56 -0.11
C ALA A 345 -34.18 -11.18 -1.42
N ARG A 346 -33.28 -11.87 -2.11
CA ARG A 346 -33.61 -12.63 -3.32
C ARG A 346 -34.30 -13.94 -2.96
N LEU A 347 -35.57 -13.89 -2.59
CA LEU A 347 -36.36 -15.06 -2.17
C LEU A 347 -36.31 -16.22 -3.18
N GLY A 348 -36.23 -15.91 -4.48
CA GLY A 348 -36.07 -16.93 -5.52
C GLY A 348 -34.81 -17.78 -5.35
N ASP A 349 -33.70 -17.19 -4.92
CA ASP A 349 -32.44 -17.91 -4.69
C ASP A 349 -32.59 -18.88 -3.50
N TYR A 350 -33.28 -18.46 -2.43
CA TYR A 350 -33.59 -19.31 -1.27
C TYR A 350 -34.51 -20.49 -1.65
N TYR A 351 -35.57 -20.25 -2.42
CA TYR A 351 -36.45 -21.33 -2.88
C TYR A 351 -35.73 -22.31 -3.80
N ARG A 352 -34.88 -21.82 -4.71
CA ARG A 352 -34.05 -22.67 -5.58
C ARG A 352 -33.08 -23.52 -4.77
N ASN A 353 -32.39 -22.91 -3.80
CA ASN A 353 -31.44 -23.60 -2.94
C ASN A 353 -32.11 -24.73 -2.14
N GLU A 354 -33.38 -24.57 -1.81
CA GLU A 354 -34.18 -25.57 -1.10
C GLU A 354 -34.91 -26.57 -2.02
N GLY A 355 -34.75 -26.48 -3.34
CA GLY A 355 -35.46 -27.33 -4.29
C GLY A 355 -36.98 -27.13 -4.29
N MET A 356 -37.43 -25.93 -3.91
CA MET A 356 -38.85 -25.55 -3.83
C MET A 356 -39.33 -24.76 -5.07
N GLU A 357 -38.56 -24.76 -6.16
CA GLU A 357 -39.03 -24.22 -7.44
C GLU A 357 -40.14 -25.13 -8.02
N GLY A 358 -41.34 -24.57 -8.14
CA GLY A 358 -42.49 -25.12 -8.86
C GLY A 358 -42.92 -24.23 -10.00
#